data_AF-A0A3M3CVE6-F1
#
_entry.id   AF-A0A3M3CVE6-F1
#
_cell.length_a   1.000
_cell.length_b   1.000
_cell.length_c   1.000
_cell.angle_alpha   90.00
_cell.angle_beta   90.00
_cell.angle_gamma   90.00
#
_symmetry.space_group_name_H-M   'P 1'
#
loop_
_entity.id
_entity.type
_entity.pdbx_description
1 polymer ?
#
loop_
_entity_poly.entity_id
_entity_poly.type
_entity_poly.pdbx_seq_one_letter_code
_entity_poly.pdbx_strand_id
1 'polypeptide(L)'
;MTSALQLIPNSHQHRTHSLLDHQPHYSPGATEAIFCAVHAVVRAGDEVIVFDPCFDCYEPSVELAGGRCVPVQLDARDFSIDWQKLTDALSPRTRMIILNGPHNPSGR
;
A
#
# COMPACT_ATOMS: atom_id res chain seq x y z
N MET A 1 24.00 11.35 -15.60
CA MET A 1 24.36 12.77 -15.51
C MET A 1 23.10 13.56 -15.25
N THR A 2 22.96 13.96 -13.98
CA THR A 2 22.19 15.07 -13.39
C THR A 2 20.95 15.61 -14.12
N SER A 3 19.79 15.50 -13.47
CA SER A 3 18.83 16.60 -13.41
C SER A 3 18.15 16.59 -12.05
N ALA A 4 18.32 17.72 -11.37
CA ALA A 4 17.98 17.96 -9.98
C ALA A 4 16.52 18.43 -9.82
N LEU A 5 16.03 18.29 -8.59
CA LEU A 5 14.83 18.90 -8.06
C LEU A 5 14.79 20.42 -8.34
N GLN A 6 13.61 20.97 -8.70
CA GLN A 6 13.33 22.38 -8.48
C GLN A 6 11.88 22.59 -8.03
N LEU A 7 11.73 23.33 -6.92
CA LEU A 7 10.50 23.69 -6.24
C LEU A 7 9.57 24.58 -7.07
N ILE A 8 8.25 24.42 -6.86
CA ILE A 8 7.25 25.49 -7.01
C ILE A 8 6.60 25.72 -5.62
N PRO A 9 6.55 26.95 -5.08
CA PRO A 9 5.92 27.25 -3.79
C PRO A 9 4.47 27.79 -3.92
N ASN A 10 3.73 27.66 -2.81
CA ASN A 10 2.37 28.15 -2.48
C ASN A 10 1.18 27.48 -3.22
N SER A 11 0.08 27.09 -2.57
CA SER A 11 -0.44 27.37 -1.22
C SER A 11 -1.46 26.26 -0.83
N HIS A 12 -1.53 25.96 0.48
CA HIS A 12 -2.45 24.99 1.11
C HIS A 12 -2.25 23.51 0.75
N GLN A 13 -1.11 22.94 1.13
CA GLN A 13 -1.00 21.49 1.32
C GLN A 13 -0.73 21.22 2.80
N HIS A 14 -1.71 20.64 3.49
CA HIS A 14 -1.49 19.92 4.74
C HIS A 14 -0.48 18.81 4.46
N ARG A 15 0.82 19.10 4.65
CA ARG A 15 1.88 18.11 4.49
C ARG A 15 1.83 17.15 5.69
N THR A 16 1.77 15.86 5.39
CA THR A 16 2.06 14.77 6.32
C THR A 16 3.39 15.05 7.03
N HIS A 17 3.35 15.20 8.36
CA HIS A 17 4.56 15.25 9.18
C HIS A 17 5.18 13.83 9.18
N SER A 18 6.23 13.62 8.40
CA SER A 18 7.06 12.42 8.51
C SER A 18 8.01 12.59 9.70
N LEU A 19 7.75 11.88 10.79
CA LEU A 19 8.61 11.82 11.98
C LEU A 19 9.73 10.76 11.84
N LEU A 20 10.11 10.39 10.62
CA LEU A 20 11.01 9.26 10.37
C LEU A 20 12.37 9.71 9.84
N ASP A 21 13.43 9.45 10.62
CA ASP A 21 14.84 9.45 10.19
C ASP A 21 15.12 8.24 9.28
N HIS A 22 14.41 8.13 8.15
CA HIS A 22 14.57 7.01 7.22
C HIS A 22 15.32 7.41 5.95
N GLN A 23 16.28 6.57 5.59
CA GLN A 23 17.00 6.68 4.32
C GLN A 23 16.02 6.44 3.17
N PRO A 24 15.92 7.35 2.19
CA PRO A 24 15.07 7.15 1.03
C PRO A 24 15.62 5.98 0.21
N HIS A 25 14.76 4.99 -0.06
CA HIS A 25 15.05 3.92 -1.02
C HIS A 25 14.51 4.34 -2.38
N TYR A 26 15.34 4.22 -3.42
CA TYR A 26 14.97 4.50 -4.80
C TYR A 26 14.75 3.19 -5.55
N SER A 27 13.64 3.08 -6.26
CA SER A 27 13.32 1.97 -7.16
C SER A 27 12.99 2.49 -8.57
N PRO A 28 13.14 1.67 -9.62
CA PRO A 28 12.62 1.90 -10.98
C PRO A 28 11.08 2.00 -11.11
N GLY A 29 10.38 2.49 -10.07
CA GLY A 29 8.93 2.68 -10.09
C GLY A 29 8.21 2.11 -8.87
N ALA A 30 6.95 2.50 -8.70
CA ALA A 30 6.12 2.11 -7.55
C ALA A 30 5.88 0.60 -7.48
N THR A 31 5.66 -0.06 -8.62
CA THR A 31 5.45 -1.52 -8.69
C THR A 31 6.65 -2.29 -8.12
N GLU A 32 7.87 -1.89 -8.45
CA GLU A 32 9.08 -2.54 -7.92
C GLU A 32 9.29 -2.23 -6.44
N ALA A 33 8.95 -1.01 -5.99
CA ALA A 33 8.98 -0.67 -4.57
C ALA A 33 8.00 -1.55 -3.76
N ILE A 34 6.77 -1.73 -4.26
CA ILE A 34 5.75 -2.60 -3.66
C ILE A 34 6.25 -4.04 -3.62
N PHE A 35 6.77 -4.54 -4.74
CA PHE A 35 7.34 -5.88 -4.82
C PHE A 35 8.45 -6.10 -3.79
N CYS A 36 9.43 -5.19 -3.73
CA CYS A 36 10.50 -5.25 -2.75
C CYS A 36 9.99 -5.20 -1.31
N ALA A 37 9.01 -4.33 -1.02
CA ALA A 37 8.43 -4.19 0.31
C ALA A 37 7.72 -5.48 0.75
N VAL A 38 6.91 -6.08 -0.13
CA VAL A 38 6.23 -7.35 0.11
C VAL A 38 7.25 -8.45 0.38
N HIS A 39 8.23 -8.63 -0.50
CA HIS A 39 9.25 -9.67 -0.37
C HIS A 39 10.19 -9.47 0.83
N ALA A 40 10.32 -8.25 1.35
CA ALA A 40 11.11 -7.99 2.55
C ALA A 40 10.45 -8.55 3.83
N VAL A 41 9.11 -8.56 3.89
CA VAL A 41 8.38 -8.82 5.15
C VAL A 41 7.45 -10.03 5.12
N VAL A 42 6.95 -10.42 3.94
CA VAL A 42 5.99 -11.52 3.78
C VAL A 42 6.71 -12.86 3.66
N ARG A 43 6.19 -13.87 4.36
CA ARG A 43 6.68 -15.25 4.32
C ARG A 43 5.56 -16.22 3.96
N ALA A 44 5.94 -17.46 3.68
CA ALA A 44 5.00 -18.52 3.33
C ALA A 44 3.88 -18.68 4.38
N GLY A 45 2.64 -18.53 3.91
CA GLY A 45 1.43 -18.61 4.71
C GLY A 45 1.12 -17.40 5.60
N ASP A 46 1.86 -16.30 5.46
CA ASP A 46 1.45 -14.99 5.99
C ASP A 46 0.26 -14.45 5.18
N GLU A 47 -0.54 -13.61 5.82
CA GLU A 47 -1.70 -12.96 5.21
C GLU A 47 -1.44 -11.47 4.98
N VAL A 48 -1.84 -10.98 3.81
CA VAL A 48 -1.73 -9.57 3.44
C VAL A 48 -3.11 -9.03 3.14
N ILE A 49 -3.55 -8.04 3.91
CA ILE A 49 -4.84 -7.39 3.69
C ILE A 49 -4.71 -6.37 2.56
N VAL A 50 -5.64 -6.43 1.60
CA VAL A 50 -5.77 -5.50 0.48
C VAL A 50 -7.20 -4.96 0.44
N PHE A 51 -7.38 -3.70 0.07
CA PHE A 51 -8.71 -3.10 -0.04
C PHE A 51 -9.22 -3.16 -1.47
N ASP A 52 -10.36 -3.82 -1.67
CA ASP A 52 -10.92 -4.11 -3.00
C ASP A 52 -12.05 -3.11 -3.37
N PRO A 53 -12.10 -2.56 -4.61
CA PRO A 53 -11.22 -2.81 -5.75
C PRO A 53 -9.79 -2.31 -5.53
N CYS A 54 -8.78 -3.14 -5.82
CA CYS A 54 -7.38 -2.80 -5.57
C CYS A 54 -6.54 -2.64 -6.86
N PHE A 55 -5.30 -2.20 -6.73
CA PHE A 55 -4.36 -2.15 -7.85
C PHE A 55 -3.78 -3.55 -8.13
N ASP A 56 -3.86 -3.99 -9.39
CA ASP A 56 -3.62 -5.38 -9.82
C ASP A 56 -2.24 -5.96 -9.46
N CYS A 57 -1.25 -5.13 -9.11
CA CYS A 57 0.10 -5.62 -8.79
C CYS A 57 0.26 -6.18 -7.37
N TYR A 58 -0.71 -5.99 -6.47
CA TYR A 58 -0.59 -6.42 -5.08
C TYR A 58 -0.66 -7.94 -4.94
N GLU A 59 -1.72 -8.56 -5.46
CA GLU A 59 -1.95 -9.99 -5.33
C GLU A 59 -0.81 -10.84 -5.92
N PRO A 60 -0.34 -10.60 -7.16
CA PRO A 60 0.79 -11.34 -7.70
C PRO A 60 2.07 -11.22 -6.85
N SER A 61 2.33 -10.05 -6.29
CA SER A 61 3.51 -9.84 -5.44
C SER A 61 3.42 -10.64 -4.13
N VAL A 62 2.23 -10.72 -3.53
CA VAL A 62 1.98 -11.46 -2.29
C VAL A 62 2.07 -12.97 -2.53
N GLU A 63 1.45 -13.46 -3.60
CA GLU A 63 1.48 -14.87 -3.96
C GLU A 63 2.90 -15.35 -4.28
N LEU A 64 3.69 -14.54 -4.99
CA LEU A 64 5.10 -14.85 -5.27
C LEU A 64 5.97 -14.91 -4.01
N ALA A 65 5.63 -14.18 -2.95
CA ALA A 65 6.27 -14.29 -1.64
C ALA A 65 5.78 -15.50 -0.81
N GLY A 66 4.82 -16.27 -1.34
CA GLY A 66 4.17 -17.39 -0.67
C GLY A 66 3.09 -16.98 0.35
N GLY A 67 2.73 -15.69 0.38
CA GLY A 67 1.65 -15.17 1.20
C GLY A 67 0.28 -15.39 0.57
N ARG A 68 -0.77 -14.97 1.29
CA ARG A 68 -2.16 -15.01 0.81
C ARG A 68 -2.79 -13.63 0.94
N CYS A 69 -3.42 -13.16 -0.12
CA CYS A 69 -4.24 -11.94 -0.05
C CYS A 69 -5.55 -12.20 0.72
N VAL A 70 -5.91 -11.24 1.57
CA VAL A 70 -7.18 -11.18 2.29
C VAL A 70 -7.89 -9.90 1.84
N PRO A 71 -8.82 -9.97 0.87
CA PRO A 71 -9.49 -8.79 0.38
C PRO A 71 -10.52 -8.27 1.39
N VAL A 72 -10.47 -6.98 1.67
CA VAL A 72 -11.48 -6.24 2.42
C VAL A 72 -12.21 -5.31 1.44
N GLN A 73 -13.50 -5.59 1.23
CA GLN A 73 -14.33 -4.83 0.31
C GLN A 73 -14.59 -3.42 0.85
N LEU A 74 -14.21 -2.41 0.06
CA LEU A 74 -14.56 -1.01 0.32
C LEU A 74 -16.06 -0.77 0.09
N ASP A 75 -16.58 0.31 0.66
CA ASP A 75 -17.96 0.71 0.38
C ASP A 75 -18.13 1.04 -1.12
N ALA A 76 -19.13 0.44 -1.76
CA ALA A 76 -19.33 0.58 -3.20
C ALA A 76 -19.78 1.98 -3.63
N ARG A 77 -20.28 2.82 -2.71
CA ARG A 77 -20.77 4.18 -3.03
C ARG A 77 -19.63 5.19 -2.97
N ASP A 78 -18.75 5.06 -1.99
CA ASP A 78 -17.76 6.09 -1.70
C ASP A 78 -16.33 5.56 -1.50
N PHE A 79 -16.10 4.26 -1.60
CA PHE A 79 -14.79 3.62 -1.41
C PHE A 79 -14.19 3.83 -0.01
N SER A 80 -15.03 4.08 1.00
CA SER A 80 -14.58 4.14 2.38
C SER A 80 -14.27 2.75 2.95
N ILE A 81 -13.35 2.72 3.92
CA ILE A 81 -13.01 1.49 4.64
C ILE A 81 -14.10 1.21 5.68
N ASP A 82 -14.67 0.01 5.60
CA ASP A 82 -15.45 -0.56 6.69
C ASP A 82 -14.50 -1.11 7.76
N TRP A 83 -14.35 -0.36 8.85
CA TRP A 83 -13.44 -0.70 9.94
C TRP A 83 -13.80 -2.00 10.66
N GLN A 84 -15.08 -2.40 10.64
CA GLN A 84 -15.48 -3.68 11.21
C GLN A 84 -15.00 -4.82 10.32
N LYS A 85 -15.21 -4.73 9.01
CA LYS A 85 -14.69 -5.73 8.06
C LYS A 85 -13.17 -5.85 8.10
N LEU A 86 -12.46 -4.73 8.25
CA LEU A 86 -11.02 -4.76 8.44
C LEU A 86 -10.65 -5.52 9.73
N THR A 87 -11.32 -5.21 10.83
CA THR A 87 -11.07 -5.87 12.13
C THR A 87 -11.34 -7.37 12.05
N ASP A 88 -12.43 -7.77 11.40
CA ASP A 88 -12.82 -9.17 11.23
C ASP A 88 -11.86 -9.95 10.31
N ALA A 89 -11.18 -9.25 9.40
CA ALA A 89 -10.19 -9.83 8.49
C ALA A 89 -8.81 -10.04 9.15
N LEU A 90 -8.54 -9.41 10.31
CA LEU A 90 -7.28 -9.58 11.02
C LEU A 90 -7.17 -10.98 11.62
N SER A 91 -5.98 -11.56 11.52
CA SER A 91 -5.65 -12.85 12.12
C SER A 91 -4.22 -12.82 12.69
N PRO A 92 -3.83 -13.83 13.50
CA PRO A 92 -2.43 -13.99 13.91
C PRO A 92 -1.43 -14.17 12.76
N ARG A 93 -1.92 -14.40 11.52
CA ARG A 93 -1.11 -14.53 10.30
C ARG A 93 -1.03 -13.24 9.52
N THR A 94 -1.80 -12.20 9.85
CA THR A 94 -1.73 -10.91 9.17
C THR A 94 -0.37 -10.27 9.37
N ARG A 95 0.37 -10.11 8.27
CA ARG A 95 1.73 -9.56 8.24
C ARG A 95 1.76 -8.12 7.74
N MET A 96 0.86 -7.78 6.82
CA MET A 96 0.88 -6.50 6.11
C MET A 96 -0.55 -6.07 5.77
N ILE A 97 -0.78 -4.77 5.77
CA ILE A 97 -1.99 -4.13 5.23
C ILE A 97 -1.51 -3.14 4.17
N ILE A 98 -2.00 -3.25 2.95
CA ILE A 98 -1.65 -2.33 1.86
C ILE A 98 -2.72 -1.25 1.75
N LEU A 99 -2.31 0.00 1.97
CA LEU A 99 -3.13 1.19 1.83
C LEU A 99 -2.62 2.03 0.67
N ASN A 100 -3.53 2.44 -0.22
CA ASN A 100 -3.23 3.33 -1.33
C ASN A 100 -4.05 4.62 -1.17
N GLY A 101 -3.35 5.77 -1.10
CA GLY A 101 -3.96 7.08 -0.90
C GLY A 101 -3.18 8.14 -1.69
N PRO A 102 -3.77 8.82 -2.69
CA PRO A 102 -5.13 8.61 -3.20
C PRO A 102 -5.31 7.23 -3.85
N HIS A 103 -6.43 6.58 -3.55
CA HIS A 103 -6.76 5.22 -3.86
C HIS A 103 -6.93 4.99 -5.37
N ASN A 104 -6.17 4.06 -5.94
CA ASN A 104 -6.36 3.55 -7.30
C ASN A 104 -7.18 2.25 -7.20
N PRO A 105 -8.34 2.07 -7.88
CA PRO A 105 -8.85 2.81 -9.06
C PRO A 105 -9.87 3.92 -8.82
N SER A 106 -10.25 4.22 -7.57
CA SER A 106 -11.37 5.14 -7.30
C SER A 106 -11.02 6.63 -7.31
N GLY A 107 -9.74 6.99 -7.18
CA GLY A 107 -9.22 8.36 -7.12
C GLY A 107 -9.41 9.08 -5.77
N ARG A 108 -9.75 8.37 -4.67
CA ARG A 108 -10.11 8.98 -3.38
C ARG A 108 -8.96 9.13 -2.39
#